data_AF-A0A1G9FGA4-F1
#
_entry.id   AF-A0A1G9FGA4-F1
#
_cell.length_a   1.000
_cell.length_b   1.000
_cell.length_c   1.000
_cell.angle_alpha   90.00
_cell.angle_beta   90.00
_cell.angle_gamma   90.00
#
_symmetry.space_group_name_H-M   'P 1'
#
loop_
_entity.id
_entity.type
_entity.pdbx_description
1 polymer ?
#
loop_
_entity_poly.entity_id
_entity_poly.type
_entity_poly.pdbx_seq_one_letter_code
_entity_poly.pdbx_strand_id
1 'polypeptide(L)' 'MRTNVRIDSATRERLARIAERDYGGASPDETVARPAFEHASFAALARLSDEEPREYRAEQHALAETDVTVSDVHDSE' A
#
# COMPACT_ATOMS: atom_id res chain seq x y z
N MET A 1 2.35 -12.79 -18.70
CA MET A 1 1.34 -13.85 -18.93
C MET A 1 -0.01 -13.18 -19.05
N ARG A 2 -0.78 -13.41 -20.13
CA ARG A 2 -2.07 -12.77 -20.34
C ARG A 2 -3.16 -13.82 -20.09
N THR A 3 -3.99 -13.60 -19.08
CA THR A 3 -5.05 -14.54 -18.66
C THR A 3 -6.39 -13.87 -18.88
N ASN A 4 -7.33 -14.59 -19.51
CA ASN A 4 -8.68 -14.08 -19.74
C ASN A 4 -9.62 -14.62 -18.66
N VAL A 5 -10.43 -13.74 -18.08
CA VAL A 5 -11.46 -14.09 -17.10
C VAL A 5 -12.84 -13.83 -17.71
N ARG A 6 -13.74 -14.80 -17.62
CA ARG A 6 -15.15 -14.62 -17.99
C ARG A 6 -15.92 -14.10 -16.78
N ILE A 7 -16.65 -13.02 -16.98
CA ILE A 7 -17.56 -12.42 -16.01
C ILE A 7 -18.91 -12.17 -16.67
N ASP A 8 -19.96 -12.06 -15.86
CA ASP A 8 -21.27 -11.68 -16.37
C ASP A 8 -21.26 -10.22 -16.86
N SER A 9 -22.20 -9.90 -17.75
CA SER A 9 -22.29 -8.58 -18.36
C SER A 9 -22.58 -7.47 -17.34
N ALA A 10 -23.37 -7.74 -16.31
CA ALA A 10 -23.69 -6.74 -15.28
C ALA A 10 -22.45 -6.40 -14.44
N THR A 11 -21.62 -7.39 -14.10
CA THR A 11 -20.33 -7.18 -13.44
C THR A 11 -19.38 -6.40 -14.33
N ARG A 12 -19.32 -6.71 -15.64
CA ARG A 12 -18.50 -5.94 -16.60
C ARG A 12 -18.92 -4.46 -16.65
N GLU A 13 -20.22 -4.19 -16.72
CA GLU A 13 -20.72 -2.81 -16.70
C GLU A 13 -20.44 -2.10 -15.38
N ARG A 14 -20.54 -2.83 -14.26
CA ARG A 14 -20.20 -2.29 -12.94
C ARG A 14 -18.72 -1.93 -12.86
N LEU A 15 -17.83 -2.77 -13.38
CA LEU A 15 -16.40 -2.47 -13.47
C LEU A 15 -16.13 -1.23 -14.32
N ALA A 16 -16.80 -1.09 -15.48
CA ALA A 16 -16.67 0.10 -16.31
C ALA A 16 -17.10 1.39 -15.57
N ARG A 17 -18.19 1.34 -14.80
CA ARG A 17 -18.62 2.49 -13.97
C ARG A 17 -17.62 2.83 -12.86
N ILE A 18 -17.01 1.82 -12.24
CA ILE A 18 -15.98 2.03 -11.21
C ILE A 18 -14.73 2.64 -11.84
N ALA A 19 -14.28 2.13 -12.98
CA ALA A 19 -13.14 2.66 -13.72
C ALA A 19 -13.29 4.16 -13.98
N GLU A 20 -14.47 4.57 -14.47
CA GLU A 20 -14.74 5.97 -14.79
C GLU A 20 -14.83 6.84 -13.53
N ARG A 21 -15.54 6.37 -12.50
CA ARG A 21 -15.81 7.13 -11.28
C ARG A 21 -14.57 7.31 -10.40
N ASP A 22 -13.81 6.23 -10.21
CA ASP A 22 -12.80 6.15 -9.15
C ASP A 22 -11.37 6.17 -9.69
N TYR A 23 -11.18 5.78 -10.96
CA TYR A 23 -9.86 5.57 -11.55
C TYR A 23 -9.64 6.35 -12.85
N GLY A 24 -10.50 7.32 -13.17
CA GLY A 24 -10.33 8.23 -14.31
C GLY A 24 -10.36 7.53 -15.68
N GLY A 25 -11.18 6.49 -15.82
CA GLY A 25 -11.33 5.73 -17.06
C GLY A 25 -10.24 4.69 -17.29
N ALA A 26 -9.65 4.18 -16.20
CA ALA A 26 -8.64 3.13 -16.23
C ALA A 26 -9.11 1.87 -16.98
N SER A 27 -8.16 1.07 -17.45
CA SER A 27 -8.48 -0.19 -18.15
C SER A 27 -9.20 -1.20 -17.22
N PRO A 28 -9.95 -2.18 -17.75
CA PRO A 28 -10.56 -3.22 -16.93
C PRO A 28 -9.55 -4.01 -16.10
N ASP A 29 -8.38 -4.30 -16.66
CA ASP A 29 -7.31 -5.04 -15.95
C ASP A 29 -6.79 -4.23 -14.78
N GLU A 30 -6.56 -2.92 -14.97
CA GLU A 30 -6.10 -2.02 -13.91
C GLU A 30 -7.17 -1.81 -12.82
N THR A 31 -8.42 -1.66 -13.24
CA THR A 31 -9.59 -1.52 -12.36
C THR A 31 -9.79 -2.75 -11.48
N VAL A 32 -9.39 -3.94 -11.94
CA VAL A 32 -9.42 -5.17 -11.15
C VAL A 32 -8.15 -5.35 -10.30
N ALA A 33 -6.99 -4.96 -10.83
CA ALA A 33 -5.71 -5.13 -10.15
C ALA A 33 -5.61 -4.31 -8.86
N ARG A 34 -6.11 -3.07 -8.87
CA ARG A 34 -6.07 -2.18 -7.69
C ARG A 34 -6.82 -2.75 -6.49
N PRO A 35 -8.13 -3.09 -6.59
CA PRO A 35 -8.86 -3.68 -5.47
C PRO A 35 -8.29 -5.03 -5.01
N ALA A 36 -7.75 -5.83 -5.95
CA ALA A 36 -7.11 -7.10 -5.60
C ALA A 36 -5.84 -6.88 -4.75
N PHE A 37 -5.02 -5.89 -5.13
CA PHE A 37 -3.85 -5.47 -4.36
C PHE A 37 -4.24 -4.91 -2.98
N GLU A 38 -5.24 -4.02 -2.93
CA GLU A 38 -5.75 -3.45 -1.68
C GLU A 38 -6.27 -4.54 -0.74
N HIS A 39 -7.10 -5.46 -1.24
CA HIS A 39 -7.60 -6.60 -0.48
C HIS A 39 -6.45 -7.48 0.05
N ALA A 40 -5.46 -7.79 -0.77
CA ALA A 40 -4.30 -8.58 -0.33
C ALA A 40 -3.48 -7.85 0.75
N SER A 41 -3.34 -6.53 0.62
CA SER A 41 -2.66 -5.67 1.59
C SER A 41 -3.41 -5.66 2.93
N PHE A 42 -4.72 -5.43 2.93
CA PHE A 42 -5.53 -5.47 4.15
C PHE A 42 -5.53 -6.86 4.79
N ALA A 43 -5.57 -7.93 3.98
CA ALA A 43 -5.48 -9.29 4.48
C ALA A 43 -4.10 -9.60 5.09
N ALA A 44 -3.02 -9.00 4.58
CA ALA A 44 -1.69 -9.12 5.18
C ALA A 44 -1.64 -8.38 6.52
N LEU A 45 -2.13 -7.13 6.56
CA LEU A 45 -2.19 -6.32 7.77
C LEU A 45 -3.03 -6.98 8.88
N ALA A 46 -4.17 -7.59 8.53
CA ALA A 46 -5.03 -8.28 9.49
C ALA A 46 -4.41 -9.55 10.10
N ARG A 47 -3.31 -10.07 9.51
CA ARG A 47 -2.57 -11.22 10.05
C ARG A 47 -1.44 -10.81 10.98
N LEU A 48 -1.06 -9.53 11.00
CA LEU A 48 -0.09 -9.02 11.95
C LEU A 48 -0.72 -9.08 13.35
N SER A 49 0.00 -9.62 14.32
CA SER A 49 -0.42 -9.59 15.72
C SER A 49 -0.29 -8.17 16.28
N ASP A 50 -1.11 -7.81 17.27
CA ASP A 50 -1.11 -6.50 17.96
C ASP A 50 0.24 -6.10 18.62
N GLU A 51 1.25 -6.97 18.58
CA GLU A 51 2.56 -6.77 19.21
C GLU A 51 3.55 -5.95 18.35
N GLU A 52 3.52 -6.04 17.01
CA GLU A 52 4.42 -5.29 16.13
C GLU A 52 4.26 -3.75 16.21
N PRO A 53 3.04 -3.20 16.39
CA PRO A 53 2.85 -1.76 16.60
C PRO A 53 3.40 -1.24 17.92
N ARG A 54 3.64 -2.10 18.93
CA ARG A 54 4.26 -1.71 20.21
C ARG A 54 5.77 -1.61 20.08
N GLU A 55 6.41 -2.62 19.48
CA GLU A 55 7.86 -2.61 19.26
C GLU A 55 8.29 -1.44 18.38
N TYR A 56 7.56 -1.17 17.29
CA TYR A 56 7.84 -0.02 16.43
C TYR A 56 7.74 1.32 17.18
N ARG A 57 6.75 1.49 18.07
CA ARG A 57 6.61 2.71 18.87
C ARG A 57 7.70 2.85 19.92
N ALA A 58 8.13 1.75 20.53
CA ALA A 58 9.22 1.74 21.49
C ALA A 58 10.55 2.12 20.82
N GLU A 59 10.81 1.61 19.61
CA GLU A 59 12.00 1.96 18.84
C GLU A 59 12.01 3.45 18.45
N GLN A 60 10.88 3.99 17.96
CA GLN A 60 10.76 5.41 17.62
C GLN A 60 10.97 6.32 18.84
N HIS A 61 10.46 5.93 20.02
CA HIS A 61 10.69 6.68 21.26
C HIS A 61 12.17 6.68 21.65
N ALA A 62 12.82 5.52 21.58
CA ALA A 62 14.24 5.40 21.88
C ALA A 62 15.12 6.25 20.93
N LEU A 63 14.76 6.30 19.65
CA LEU A 63 15.45 7.14 18.66
C LEU A 63 15.22 8.64 18.89
N ALA A 64 14.01 9.05 19.31
CA ALA A 64 13.69 10.44 19.60
C ALA A 64 14.40 10.98 20.87
N GLU A 65 14.67 10.10 21.84
CA GLU A 65 15.46 10.43 23.04
C GLU A 65 16.97 10.38 22.78
N THR A 66 17.40 9.81 21.66
CA THR A 66 18.81 9.76 21.27
C THR A 66 19.21 11.08 20.63
N ASP A 67 19.81 11.96 21.42
CA ASP A 67 20.33 13.24 20.98
C ASP A 67 21.60 13.02 20.13
N VAL A 68 21.42 12.84 18.81
CA VAL A 68 22.54 12.63 17.89
C VAL A 68 23.19 13.98 17.60
N THR A 69 24.37 14.20 18.19
CA THR A 69 25.20 15.36 17.87
C THR A 69 25.76 15.19 16.46
N VAL A 70 25.20 15.91 15.49
CA VAL A 70 25.77 16.00 14.14
C VAL A 70 27.04 16.86 14.26
N SER A 71 28.21 16.22 14.21
CA SER A 71 29.48 16.92 14.11
C SER A 71 29.76 17.17 12.63
N ASP A 72 29.60 18.42 12.19
CA ASP A 72 30.02 18.87 10.86
C ASP A 72 31.57 18.90 10.81
N VAL A 73 32.19 17.76 10.53
CA VAL A 73 33.60 17.70 10.19
C VAL A 73 33.74 18.17 8.74
N HIS A 74 33.84 19.48 8.54
CA HIS A 74 34.36 20.04 7.30
C HIS A 74 35.87 19.85 7.31
N ASP A 75 36.29 18.72 6.74
CA ASP A 75 37.68 18.47 6.35
C ASP A 75 38.08 19.55 5.33
N SER A 76 38.91 20.50 5.76
CA SER A 76 39.49 21.51 4.89
C SER A 76 40.85 20.99 4.44
N GLU A 77 40.99 20.77 3.13
CA GLU A 77 42.25 20.46 2.42
C GLU A 77 43.33 21.54 2.63
#